data_AF-A0A5K7XGI8-F1
#
_entry.id   AF-A0A5K7XGI8-F1
#
_cell.length_a   1.000
_cell.length_b   1.000
_cell.length_c   1.000
_cell.angle_alpha   90.00
_cell.angle_beta   90.00
_cell.angle_gamma   90.00
#
_symmetry.space_group_name_H-M   'P 1'
#
loop_
_entity.id
_entity.type
_entity.pdbx_description
1 polymer ?
#
loop_
_entity_poly.entity_id
_entity_poly.type
_entity_poly.pdbx_seq_one_letter_code
_entity_poly.pdbx_strand_id
1 'polypeptide(L)'
;MVEKRRNTARVKWRATVIRRLIFAIIAVACVASATHAMDSVSSEGTWPTSWPKELEGLRKQAISVVGGTDCRIHHEITFDQRDAFEAAWPFILALKSKGAPLIILRSPDPNMSRALESGVRVWPAVRSAPKSEVATPRNPNASNMRARWANCTFIELVVDGKVVDLNRISLPADTPIIDRRFDVKKRIDK
;
A
#
# COMPACT_ATOMS: atom_id res chain seq x y z
N MET A 1 24.53 54.03 40.62
CA MET A 1 24.75 52.57 40.85
C MET A 1 23.48 51.71 40.75
N VAL A 2 22.29 52.25 41.06
CA VAL A 2 21.00 51.53 41.02
C VAL A 2 20.50 51.20 39.60
N GLU A 3 20.67 52.11 38.64
CA GLU A 3 20.27 51.94 37.22
C GLU A 3 20.88 50.68 36.55
N LYS A 4 22.19 50.48 36.76
CA LYS A 4 22.98 49.38 36.16
C LYS A 4 22.52 48.01 36.67
N ARG A 5 22.04 47.93 37.92
CA ARG A 5 21.48 46.71 38.52
C ARG A 5 20.08 46.38 37.97
N ARG A 6 19.26 47.39 37.66
CA ARG A 6 17.94 47.18 37.04
C ARG A 6 18.04 46.66 35.61
N ASN A 7 18.99 47.18 34.82
CA ASN A 7 19.19 46.71 33.44
C ASN A 7 19.70 45.26 33.37
N THR A 8 20.64 44.87 34.25
CA THR A 8 21.13 43.49 34.30
C THR A 8 20.06 42.50 34.76
N ALA A 9 19.18 42.89 35.69
CA ALA A 9 18.05 42.06 36.11
C ALA A 9 17.03 41.84 34.98
N ARG A 10 16.67 42.89 34.21
CA ARG A 10 15.76 42.76 33.05
C ARG A 10 16.34 41.87 31.95
N VAL A 11 17.63 41.99 31.66
CA VAL A 11 18.31 41.17 30.65
C VAL A 11 18.31 39.69 31.07
N LYS A 12 18.63 39.39 32.34
CA LYS A 12 18.58 38.03 32.88
C LYS A 12 17.16 37.45 32.85
N TRP A 13 16.15 38.24 33.21
CA TRP A 13 14.76 37.81 33.17
C TRP A 13 14.28 37.49 31.74
N ARG A 14 14.56 38.38 30.76
CA ARG A 14 14.25 38.14 29.35
C ARG A 14 14.94 36.89 28.81
N ALA A 15 16.21 36.68 29.13
CA ALA A 15 16.95 35.48 28.71
C ALA A 15 16.33 34.19 29.28
N THR A 16 15.89 34.19 30.55
CA THR A 16 15.22 33.04 31.17
C THR A 16 13.87 32.75 30.51
N VAL A 17 13.07 33.78 30.20
CA VAL A 17 11.78 33.63 29.53
C VAL A 17 11.94 33.07 28.12
N ILE A 18 12.90 33.60 27.35
CA ILE A 18 13.20 33.11 25.98
C ILE A 18 13.64 31.65 25.99
N ARG A 19 14.54 31.25 26.90
CA ARG A 19 14.97 29.84 27.02
C ARG A 19 13.79 28.91 27.32
N ARG A 20 12.91 29.28 28.26
CA ARG A 20 11.71 28.49 28.59
C ARG A 20 10.78 28.34 27.40
N LEU A 21 10.56 29.41 26.63
CA LEU A 21 9.77 29.36 25.39
C LEU A 21 10.40 28.44 24.34
N ILE A 22 11.71 28.51 24.13
CA ILE A 22 12.41 27.62 23.20
C ILE A 22 12.25 26.15 23.63
N PHE A 23 12.44 25.84 24.91
CA PHE A 23 12.25 24.47 25.41
C PHE A 23 10.80 23.99 25.24
N ALA A 24 9.81 24.85 25.49
CA ALA A 24 8.41 24.50 25.28
C ALA A 24 8.11 24.23 23.78
N ILE A 25 8.63 25.06 22.87
CA ILE A 25 8.47 24.87 21.42
C ILE A 25 9.13 23.56 20.96
N ILE A 26 10.35 23.28 21.42
CA ILE A 26 11.04 22.03 21.09
C ILE A 26 10.26 20.82 21.61
N ALA A 27 9.78 20.87 22.87
CA ALA A 27 8.98 19.79 23.44
C ALA A 27 7.70 19.54 22.64
N VAL A 28 6.98 20.59 22.24
CA VAL A 28 5.77 20.48 21.39
C VAL A 28 6.11 19.94 20.00
N ALA A 29 7.19 20.42 19.38
CA ALA A 29 7.63 19.93 18.07
C ALA A 29 8.03 18.44 18.11
N CYS A 30 8.71 18.00 19.17
CA CYS A 30 9.05 16.58 19.37
C CYS A 30 7.82 15.70 19.51
N VAL A 31 6.80 16.12 20.27
CA VAL A 31 5.54 15.37 20.42
C VAL A 31 4.73 15.39 19.11
N ALA A 32 4.71 16.50 18.38
CA ALA A 32 3.99 16.61 17.10
C ALA A 32 4.63 15.79 15.96
N SER A 33 5.92 15.48 16.05
CA SER A 33 6.64 14.71 15.02
C SER A 33 6.26 13.23 14.96
N ALA A 34 5.50 12.73 15.95
CA ALA A 34 5.03 11.35 16.02
C ALA A 34 3.75 11.07 15.21
N THR A 35 3.28 11.99 14.37
CA THR A 35 2.23 11.69 13.37
C THR A 35 2.82 10.82 12.25
N HIS A 36 3.09 9.56 12.57
CA HIS A 36 3.43 8.55 11.61
C HIS A 36 2.26 8.39 10.64
N ALA A 37 2.55 8.20 9.34
CA ALA A 37 1.55 7.74 8.39
C ALA A 37 0.94 6.45 8.95
N MET A 38 -0.30 6.54 9.40
CA MET A 38 -0.94 5.46 10.13
C MET A 38 -1.39 4.42 9.12
N ASP A 39 -0.50 3.49 8.79
CA ASP A 39 -0.86 2.29 8.07
C ASP A 39 -1.66 1.39 9.03
N SER A 40 -2.86 1.00 8.62
CA SER A 40 -3.68 0.04 9.36
C SER A 40 -3.57 -1.31 8.69
N VAL A 41 -3.15 -2.33 9.45
CA VAL A 41 -3.06 -3.71 8.97
C VAL A 41 -4.09 -4.54 9.72
N SER A 42 -4.96 -5.22 8.98
CA SER A 42 -5.84 -6.27 9.50
C SER A 42 -5.28 -7.63 9.12
N SER A 43 -5.23 -8.56 10.08
CA SER A 43 -4.76 -9.94 9.89
C SER A 43 -5.72 -10.81 9.07
N GLU A 44 -6.82 -10.23 8.59
CA GLU A 44 -7.81 -10.87 7.74
C GLU A 44 -8.25 -9.95 6.58
N GLY A 45 -8.91 -10.54 5.60
CA GLY A 45 -9.60 -9.84 4.52
C GLY A 45 -10.75 -8.97 5.04
N THR A 46 -10.74 -7.68 4.74
CA THR A 46 -11.81 -6.72 5.10
C THR A 46 -12.59 -6.25 3.88
N TRP A 47 -12.54 -6.98 2.77
CA TRP A 47 -13.26 -6.66 1.54
C TRP A 47 -14.79 -6.71 1.75
N PRO A 48 -15.57 -5.97 0.94
CA PRO A 48 -17.03 -5.91 1.07
C PRO A 48 -17.70 -7.23 0.69
N THR A 49 -18.93 -7.42 1.17
CA THR A 49 -19.80 -8.57 0.85
C THR A 49 -20.20 -8.67 -0.62
N SER A 50 -19.91 -7.64 -1.42
CA SER A 50 -20.15 -7.64 -2.86
C SER A 50 -19.08 -8.41 -3.66
N TRP A 51 -18.00 -8.85 -3.03
CA TRP A 51 -17.03 -9.75 -3.66
C TRP A 51 -17.61 -11.15 -3.85
N PRO A 52 -17.07 -11.96 -4.79
CA PRO A 52 -17.51 -13.33 -4.98
C PRO A 52 -17.45 -14.13 -3.67
N LYS A 53 -18.55 -14.83 -3.35
CA LYS A 53 -18.69 -15.62 -2.12
C LYS A 53 -17.64 -16.72 -1.99
N GLU A 54 -17.10 -17.20 -3.11
CA GLU A 54 -16.05 -18.21 -3.20
C GLU A 54 -14.73 -17.72 -2.58
N LEU A 55 -14.52 -16.41 -2.51
CA LEU A 55 -13.36 -15.81 -1.86
C LEU A 55 -13.53 -15.68 -0.34
N GLU A 56 -14.74 -15.79 0.22
CA GLU A 56 -14.97 -15.62 1.66
C GLU A 56 -14.21 -16.65 2.51
N GLY A 57 -14.00 -17.86 1.99
CA GLY A 57 -13.16 -18.87 2.65
C GLY A 57 -11.69 -18.41 2.81
N LEU A 58 -11.22 -17.54 1.93
CA LEU A 58 -9.86 -17.00 1.93
C LEU A 58 -9.70 -15.79 2.86
N ARG A 59 -10.78 -15.29 3.46
CA ARG A 59 -10.76 -14.10 4.33
C ARG A 59 -9.77 -14.26 5.49
N LYS A 60 -9.71 -15.44 6.10
CA LYS A 60 -8.84 -15.73 7.25
C LYS A 60 -7.34 -15.75 6.92
N GLN A 61 -6.96 -16.12 5.70
CA GLN A 61 -5.54 -16.19 5.30
C GLN A 61 -5.07 -14.92 4.58
N ALA A 62 -6.00 -14.05 4.21
CA ALA A 62 -5.70 -12.78 3.60
C ALA A 62 -5.28 -11.73 4.64
N ILE A 63 -4.58 -10.70 4.19
CA ILE A 63 -4.25 -9.52 5.00
C ILE A 63 -4.80 -8.30 4.28
N SER A 64 -5.38 -7.37 5.02
CA SER A 64 -5.83 -6.09 4.47
C SER A 64 -4.94 -4.98 5.00
N VAL A 65 -4.36 -4.22 4.08
CA VAL A 65 -3.48 -3.11 4.43
C VAL A 65 -4.12 -1.84 3.91
N VAL A 66 -4.30 -0.87 4.79
CA VAL A 66 -4.70 0.49 4.46
C VAL A 66 -3.47 1.35 4.67
N GLY A 67 -3.00 2.01 3.62
CA GLY A 67 -1.81 2.83 3.75
C GLY A 67 -1.67 3.95 2.74
N GLY A 68 -0.63 4.76 2.95
CA GLY A 68 -0.33 5.95 2.14
C GLY A 68 -1.30 7.11 2.35
N THR A 69 -1.02 8.23 1.67
CA THR A 69 -1.78 9.49 1.82
C THR A 69 -3.25 9.38 1.43
N ASP A 70 -3.57 8.46 0.51
CA ASP A 70 -4.92 8.28 -0.02
C ASP A 70 -5.71 7.22 0.80
N CYS A 71 -5.16 6.74 1.93
CA CYS A 71 -5.72 5.64 2.74
C CYS A 71 -6.15 4.45 1.86
N ARG A 72 -5.29 4.09 0.92
CA ARG A 72 -5.65 3.10 -0.09
C ARG A 72 -5.57 1.71 0.53
N ILE A 73 -6.67 0.97 0.43
CA ILE A 73 -6.71 -0.43 0.84
C ILE A 73 -6.20 -1.34 -0.27
N HIS A 74 -5.44 -2.35 0.09
CA HIS A 74 -5.17 -3.53 -0.73
C HIS A 74 -5.31 -4.80 0.10
N HIS A 75 -5.60 -5.90 -0.57
CA HIS A 75 -5.77 -7.21 0.05
C HIS A 75 -4.71 -8.17 -0.48
N GLU A 76 -3.90 -8.73 0.42
CA GLU A 76 -2.89 -9.74 0.10
C GLU A 76 -3.46 -11.12 0.42
N ILE A 77 -3.55 -12.00 -0.58
CA ILE A 77 -4.06 -13.36 -0.41
C ILE A 77 -2.91 -14.32 -0.72
N THR A 78 -2.39 -14.98 0.31
CA THR A 78 -1.37 -16.02 0.18
C THR A 78 -1.98 -17.35 -0.19
N PHE A 79 -1.24 -18.20 -0.87
CA PHE A 79 -1.62 -19.59 -1.13
C PHE A 79 -0.44 -20.51 -0.88
N ASP A 80 -0.69 -21.57 -0.13
CA ASP A 80 0.31 -22.61 0.16
C ASP A 80 0.20 -23.81 -0.80
N GLN A 81 -0.97 -23.95 -1.44
CA GLN A 81 -1.29 -25.06 -2.33
C GLN A 81 -1.71 -24.53 -3.70
N ARG A 82 -1.16 -25.14 -4.75
CA ARG A 82 -1.45 -24.78 -6.14
C ARG A 82 -2.93 -24.92 -6.46
N ASP A 83 -3.55 -26.04 -6.10
CA ASP A 83 -4.95 -26.32 -6.45
C ASP A 83 -5.90 -25.30 -5.80
N ALA A 84 -5.57 -24.84 -4.59
CA ALA A 84 -6.33 -23.78 -3.91
C ALA A 84 -6.23 -22.44 -4.65
N PHE A 85 -5.03 -22.11 -5.15
CA PHE A 85 -4.84 -20.92 -5.98
C PHE A 85 -5.59 -21.03 -7.32
N GLU A 86 -5.43 -22.14 -8.04
CA GLU A 86 -6.08 -22.37 -9.34
C GLU A 86 -7.61 -22.37 -9.20
N ALA A 87 -8.16 -22.92 -8.12
CA ALA A 87 -9.60 -22.87 -7.83
C ALA A 87 -10.11 -21.45 -7.54
N ALA A 88 -9.32 -20.63 -6.85
CA ALA A 88 -9.68 -19.24 -6.53
C ALA A 88 -9.47 -18.27 -7.71
N TRP A 89 -8.57 -18.62 -8.63
CA TRP A 89 -8.09 -17.72 -9.69
C TRP A 89 -9.20 -17.09 -10.56
N PRO A 90 -10.21 -17.83 -11.04
CA PRO A 90 -11.31 -17.23 -11.82
C PRO A 90 -12.08 -16.16 -11.04
N PHE A 91 -12.29 -16.37 -9.74
CA PHE A 91 -13.02 -15.43 -8.88
C PHE A 91 -12.17 -14.21 -8.52
N ILE A 92 -10.86 -14.39 -8.38
CA ILE A 92 -9.90 -13.27 -8.23
C ILE A 92 -9.91 -12.42 -9.51
N LEU A 93 -9.85 -13.04 -10.68
CA LEU A 93 -9.87 -12.33 -11.97
C LEU A 93 -11.17 -11.53 -12.18
N ALA A 94 -12.31 -12.06 -11.73
CA ALA A 94 -13.60 -11.36 -11.80
C ALA A 94 -13.64 -10.04 -11.01
N LEU A 95 -12.74 -9.82 -10.04
CA LEU A 95 -12.63 -8.55 -9.32
C LEU A 95 -12.03 -7.43 -10.17
N LYS A 96 -11.25 -7.79 -11.19
CA LYS A 96 -10.48 -6.85 -11.99
C LYS A 96 -11.40 -5.99 -12.86
N SER A 97 -11.15 -4.68 -12.91
CA SER A 97 -11.84 -3.83 -13.86
C SER A 97 -11.43 -4.20 -15.31
N LYS A 98 -12.36 -4.10 -16.25
CA LYS A 98 -12.08 -4.35 -17.68
C LYS A 98 -10.98 -3.40 -18.17
N GLY A 99 -9.97 -3.92 -18.87
CA GLY A 99 -8.80 -3.15 -19.33
C GLY A 99 -7.77 -2.76 -18.25
N ALA A 100 -8.04 -2.97 -16.95
CA ALA A 100 -7.04 -2.78 -15.91
C ALA A 100 -5.95 -3.87 -16.01
N PRO A 101 -4.69 -3.57 -15.67
CA PRO A 101 -3.59 -4.48 -15.91
C PRO A 101 -3.57 -5.65 -14.94
N LEU A 102 -2.88 -6.70 -15.35
CA LEU A 102 -2.34 -7.73 -14.47
C LEU A 102 -0.83 -7.51 -14.35
N ILE A 103 -0.34 -7.22 -13.14
CA ILE A 103 1.07 -6.95 -12.89
C ILE A 103 1.73 -8.21 -12.36
N ILE A 104 2.73 -8.74 -13.06
CA ILE A 104 3.43 -9.96 -12.65
C ILE A 104 4.67 -9.58 -11.85
N LEU A 105 4.79 -10.13 -10.66
CA LEU A 105 5.88 -9.90 -9.72
C LEU A 105 6.64 -11.21 -9.45
N ARG A 106 7.92 -11.09 -9.10
CA ARG A 106 8.76 -12.23 -8.75
C ARG A 106 8.67 -12.52 -7.25
N SER A 107 8.53 -13.79 -6.92
CA SER A 107 8.68 -14.30 -5.56
C SER A 107 10.15 -14.34 -5.09
N PRO A 108 10.44 -14.05 -3.81
CA PRO A 108 9.54 -13.35 -2.87
C PRO A 108 9.42 -11.88 -3.25
N ASP A 109 8.22 -11.30 -3.14
CA ASP A 109 8.03 -9.86 -3.30
C ASP A 109 8.01 -9.18 -1.92
N PRO A 110 9.07 -8.42 -1.55
CA PRO A 110 9.19 -7.81 -0.22
C PRO A 110 8.41 -6.50 -0.10
N ASN A 111 7.68 -6.06 -1.14
CA ASN A 111 6.98 -4.78 -1.07
C ASN A 111 5.72 -4.93 -0.20
N MET A 112 5.49 -4.00 0.74
CA MET A 112 4.32 -3.88 1.63
C MET A 112 4.43 -4.61 2.98
N SER A 113 3.32 -5.08 3.55
CA SER A 113 3.18 -5.51 4.95
C SER A 113 4.05 -6.69 5.32
N ARG A 114 4.24 -7.62 4.39
CA ARG A 114 5.12 -8.78 4.53
C ARG A 114 5.68 -9.17 3.16
N ALA A 115 6.78 -9.93 3.18
CA ALA A 115 7.23 -10.61 1.98
C ALA A 115 6.15 -11.61 1.54
N LEU A 116 5.65 -11.43 0.31
CA LEU A 116 4.67 -12.32 -0.29
C LEU A 116 5.44 -13.38 -1.08
N GLU A 117 5.40 -14.63 -0.62
CA GLU A 117 6.08 -15.76 -1.26
C GLU A 117 5.30 -16.24 -2.49
N SER A 118 3.98 -16.36 -2.39
CA SER A 118 3.11 -16.82 -3.47
C SER A 118 1.69 -16.29 -3.25
N GLY A 119 1.06 -15.83 -4.32
CA GLY A 119 -0.35 -15.43 -4.30
C GLY A 119 -0.62 -14.12 -5.03
N VAL A 120 -1.58 -13.35 -4.51
CA VAL A 120 -2.08 -12.14 -5.18
C VAL A 120 -2.18 -10.95 -4.24
N ARG A 121 -2.00 -9.75 -4.80
CA ARG A 121 -2.48 -8.51 -4.19
C ARG A 121 -3.59 -7.93 -5.05
N VAL A 122 -4.77 -7.80 -4.46
CA VAL A 122 -5.89 -7.10 -5.10
C VAL A 122 -5.88 -5.67 -4.64
N TRP A 123 -5.86 -4.75 -5.60
CA TRP A 123 -5.89 -3.30 -5.38
C TRP A 123 -7.24 -2.76 -5.81
N PRO A 124 -8.25 -2.67 -4.91
CA PRO A 124 -9.53 -2.05 -5.22
C PRO A 124 -9.38 -0.64 -5.79
N ALA A 125 -10.34 -0.26 -6.65
CA ALA A 125 -10.54 1.13 -7.00
C ALA A 125 -10.80 1.97 -5.74
N VAL A 126 -10.25 3.19 -5.70
CA VAL A 126 -10.55 4.14 -4.62
C VAL A 126 -12.07 4.42 -4.61
N ARG A 127 -12.69 4.49 -3.43
CA ARG A 127 -14.16 4.64 -3.26
C ARG A 127 -14.76 5.81 -4.04
N SER A 128 -14.00 6.88 -4.25
CA SER A 128 -14.42 8.09 -4.98
C SER A 128 -14.22 8.01 -6.51
N ALA A 129 -13.68 6.91 -7.03
CA ALA A 129 -13.46 6.77 -8.46
C ALA A 129 -14.81 6.65 -9.20
N PRO A 130 -14.96 7.30 -10.37
CA PRO A 130 -16.14 7.11 -11.20
C PRO A 130 -16.25 5.65 -11.61
N LYS A 131 -17.47 5.11 -11.55
CA LYS A 131 -17.78 3.75 -12.01
C LYS A 131 -17.77 3.71 -13.54
N SER A 132 -16.58 3.74 -14.13
CA SER A 132 -16.40 3.46 -15.55
C SER A 132 -16.37 1.95 -15.76
N GLU A 133 -17.03 1.48 -16.82
CA GLU A 133 -16.97 0.07 -17.22
C GLU A 133 -15.57 -0.30 -17.73
N VAL A 134 -14.85 0.66 -18.35
CA VAL A 134 -13.49 0.48 -18.87
C VAL A 134 -12.50 1.23 -17.99
N ALA A 135 -11.47 0.53 -17.54
CA ALA A 135 -10.40 1.11 -16.74
C ALA A 135 -9.56 2.08 -17.58
N THR A 136 -9.48 3.33 -17.13
CA THR A 136 -8.54 4.32 -17.65
C THR A 136 -7.49 4.63 -16.59
N PRO A 137 -6.20 4.72 -16.96
CA PRO A 137 -5.18 5.12 -16.00
C PRO A 137 -5.48 6.53 -15.47
N ARG A 138 -5.42 6.72 -14.14
CA ARG A 138 -5.57 8.03 -13.47
C ARG A 138 -4.55 9.05 -13.97
N ASN A 139 -3.32 8.59 -14.20
CA ASN A 139 -2.26 9.38 -14.82
C ASN A 139 -1.40 8.46 -15.70
N PRO A 140 -1.59 8.45 -17.04
CA PRO A 140 -0.87 7.55 -17.94
C PRO A 140 0.67 7.72 -17.88
N ASN A 141 1.15 8.89 -17.45
CA ASN A 141 2.57 9.21 -17.36
C ASN A 141 3.17 8.91 -15.97
N ALA A 142 2.37 8.47 -15.00
CA ALA A 142 2.89 8.15 -13.66
C ALA A 142 3.84 6.95 -13.72
N SER A 143 5.08 7.12 -13.25
CA SER A 143 6.09 6.04 -13.17
C SER A 143 5.68 4.95 -12.16
N ASN A 144 4.99 5.33 -11.09
CA ASN A 144 4.42 4.39 -10.14
C ASN A 144 3.15 3.75 -10.70
N MET A 145 3.20 2.45 -10.97
CA MET A 145 2.08 1.70 -11.55
C MET A 145 0.84 1.68 -10.68
N ARG A 146 1.01 1.61 -9.36
CA ARG A 146 -0.12 1.62 -8.43
C ARG A 146 -0.85 2.96 -8.48
N ALA A 147 -0.11 4.05 -8.55
CA ALA A 147 -0.68 5.39 -8.71
C ALA A 147 -1.34 5.58 -10.09
N ARG A 148 -0.70 5.06 -11.15
CA ARG A 148 -1.25 5.08 -12.52
C ARG A 148 -2.63 4.44 -12.58
N TRP A 149 -2.84 3.33 -11.88
CA TRP A 149 -4.08 2.55 -11.93
C TRP A 149 -4.93 2.71 -10.65
N ALA A 150 -4.89 3.88 -10.01
CA ALA A 150 -5.59 4.10 -8.74
C ALA A 150 -7.12 4.08 -8.83
N ASN A 151 -7.68 4.39 -9.99
CA ASN A 151 -9.12 4.51 -10.20
C ASN A 151 -9.80 3.21 -10.64
N CYS A 152 -9.07 2.09 -10.69
CA CYS A 152 -9.60 0.81 -11.11
C CYS A 152 -9.13 -0.31 -10.17
N THR A 153 -9.86 -1.42 -10.18
CA THR A 153 -9.41 -2.63 -9.50
C THR A 153 -8.42 -3.36 -10.40
N PHE A 154 -7.17 -3.50 -9.94
CA PHE A 154 -6.13 -4.26 -10.64
C PHE A 154 -5.51 -5.30 -9.70
N ILE A 155 -4.76 -6.24 -10.28
CA ILE A 155 -4.17 -7.37 -9.55
C ILE A 155 -2.66 -7.36 -9.75
N GLU A 156 -1.92 -7.55 -8.66
CA GLU A 156 -0.52 -7.96 -8.70
C GLU A 156 -0.45 -9.46 -8.41
N LEU A 157 0.21 -10.23 -9.28
CA LEU A 157 0.37 -11.67 -9.18
C LEU A 157 1.82 -11.98 -8.82
N VAL A 158 2.06 -12.58 -7.64
CA VAL A 158 3.41 -12.96 -7.20
C VAL A 158 3.68 -14.41 -7.58
N VAL A 159 4.60 -14.58 -8.53
CA VAL A 159 4.90 -15.86 -9.19
C VAL A 159 6.14 -16.50 -8.55
N ASP A 160 5.96 -17.71 -8.03
CA ASP A 160 7.02 -18.57 -7.49
C ASP A 160 7.33 -19.78 -8.40
N GLY A 161 6.45 -20.07 -9.38
CA GLY A 161 6.55 -21.22 -10.26
C GLY A 161 6.17 -22.55 -9.63
N LYS A 162 5.79 -22.57 -8.34
CA LYS A 162 5.31 -23.78 -7.65
C LYS A 162 3.83 -23.67 -7.33
N VAL A 163 3.41 -22.66 -6.57
CA VAL A 163 2.00 -22.43 -6.28
C VAL A 163 1.34 -21.60 -7.38
N VAL A 164 1.98 -20.50 -7.74
CA VAL A 164 1.57 -19.61 -8.82
C VAL A 164 2.47 -19.87 -10.02
N ASP A 165 1.97 -20.64 -10.99
CA ASP A 165 2.67 -21.00 -12.22
C ASP A 165 1.95 -20.44 -13.45
N LEU A 166 2.62 -19.53 -14.15
CA LEU A 166 2.07 -18.86 -15.34
C LEU A 166 1.79 -19.82 -16.51
N ASN A 167 2.41 -21.00 -16.54
CA ASN A 167 2.17 -22.00 -17.59
C ASN A 167 0.88 -22.79 -17.38
N ARG A 168 0.26 -22.69 -16.20
CA ARG A 168 -0.92 -23.47 -15.81
C ARG A 168 -2.18 -22.66 -15.64
N ILE A 169 -2.05 -21.37 -15.35
CA ILE A 169 -3.20 -20.48 -15.24
C ILE A 169 -3.52 -19.80 -16.56
N SER A 170 -4.81 -19.64 -16.84
CA SER A 170 -5.26 -18.81 -17.95
C SER A 170 -5.14 -17.34 -17.56
N LEU A 171 -4.48 -16.54 -18.41
CA LEU A 171 -4.47 -15.09 -18.31
C LEU A 171 -5.58 -14.52 -19.21
N PRO A 172 -6.28 -13.45 -18.81
CA PRO A 172 -7.33 -12.86 -19.65
C PRO A 172 -6.74 -12.26 -20.93
N ALA A 173 -7.28 -12.62 -22.09
CA ALA A 173 -6.75 -12.21 -23.39
C ALA A 173 -6.86 -10.69 -23.65
N ASP A 174 -7.82 -10.01 -23.02
CA ASP A 174 -8.11 -8.59 -23.16
C ASP A 174 -7.40 -7.71 -22.11
N THR A 175 -6.48 -8.28 -21.35
CA THR A 175 -5.87 -7.62 -20.20
C THR A 175 -4.41 -7.24 -20.49
N PRO A 176 -4.04 -5.96 -20.31
CA PRO A 176 -2.64 -5.56 -20.36
C PRO A 176 -1.82 -6.32 -19.31
N ILE A 177 -0.77 -7.02 -19.75
CA ILE A 177 0.16 -7.71 -18.87
C ILE A 177 1.39 -6.84 -18.67
N ILE A 178 1.74 -6.58 -17.42
CA ILE A 178 2.94 -5.82 -17.04
C ILE A 178 3.86 -6.76 -16.27
N ASP A 179 4.88 -7.30 -16.94
CA ASP A 179 5.85 -8.20 -16.31
C ASP A 179 6.97 -7.41 -15.64
N ARG A 180 7.04 -7.51 -14.31
CA ARG A 180 8.06 -6.85 -13.48
C ARG A 180 8.92 -7.85 -12.72
N ARG A 181 8.89 -9.13 -13.08
CA ARG A 181 9.70 -10.18 -12.41
C ARG A 181 11.21 -9.90 -12.47
N PHE A 182 11.64 -9.12 -13.45
CA PHE A 182 13.04 -8.79 -13.73
C PHE A 182 13.36 -7.31 -13.54
N ASP A 183 12.44 -6.54 -12.94
CA ASP A 183 12.73 -5.17 -12.55
C ASP A 183 13.77 -5.20 -11.42
N VAL A 184 15.05 -5.14 -11.79
CA VAL A 184 16.14 -4.97 -10.84
C VAL A 184 16.05 -3.54 -10.30
N LYS A 185 15.28 -3.34 -9.24
CA LYS A 185 15.52 -2.17 -8.38
C LYS A 185 16.95 -2.34 -7.89
N LYS A 186 17.86 -1.47 -8.31
CA LYS A 186 19.13 -1.27 -7.59
C LYS A 186 18.73 -1.01 -6.14
N ARG A 187 18.89 -2.00 -5.26
CA ARG A 187 18.91 -1.72 -3.83
C ARG A 187 20.04 -0.72 -3.66
N ILE A 188 19.69 0.50 -3.29
CA ILE A 188 20.66 1.40 -2.68
C ILE A 188 20.83 0.78 -1.30
N ASP A 189 21.84 -0.08 -1.17
CA ASP A 189 22.27 -0.58 0.12
C ASP A 189 22.56 0.66 0.98
N LYS A 190 21.70 0.89 1.98
CA LYS A 190 21.84 1.97 2.97
C LYS A 190 22.41 1.39 4.24
#